data_AF-A0ABD6J0R1-F1
#
_entry.id   AF-A0ABD6J0R1-F1
#
_cell.length_a   1.000
_cell.length_b   1.000
_cell.length_c   1.000
_cell.angle_alpha   90.00
_cell.angle_beta   90.00
_cell.angle_gamma   90.00
#
_symmetry.space_group_name_H-M   'P 1'
#
loop_
_entity.id
_entity.type
_entity.pdbx_description
1 polymer ?
#
loop_
_entity_poly.entity_id
_entity_poly.type
_entity_poly.pdbx_seq_one_letter_code
_entity_poly.pdbx_strand_id
1 'polypeptide(L)'
;MDTFADRLDGGWKWWEAAIEEAQEGRWVRDAVERQVIRDVGAATNPLHGGRTAPFTEDSWHVRIGRIANWAGVLRLAARSGGWVLQPVAGRIPPNPAGMTELLSGIYAVGEQGEIWMQQLLKGELPPEDEIAKAEGFLTGPGSVEDLELFFYD
;
A
#
# COMPACT_ATOMS: atom_id res chain seq x y z
N MET A 1 15.89 7.05 -13.02
CA MET A 1 14.49 7.41 -12.73
C MET A 1 13.86 6.13 -12.23
N ASP A 2 13.30 6.16 -11.03
CA ASP A 2 12.65 5.01 -10.40
C ASP A 2 11.38 4.63 -11.19
N THR A 3 11.22 3.36 -11.56
CA THR A 3 10.06 2.89 -12.34
C THR A 3 8.95 2.39 -11.41
N PHE A 4 7.70 2.31 -11.89
CA PHE A 4 6.64 1.69 -11.08
C PHE A 4 6.97 0.23 -10.74
N ALA A 5 7.63 -0.50 -11.65
CA ALA A 5 8.07 -1.87 -11.39
C ALA A 5 9.01 -1.96 -10.18
N ASP A 6 9.96 -1.04 -10.05
CA ASP A 6 10.88 -0.98 -8.93
C ASP A 6 10.17 -0.64 -7.60
N ARG A 7 9.16 0.25 -7.67
CA ARG A 7 8.31 0.60 -6.51
C ARG A 7 7.44 -0.56 -6.06
N LEU A 8 6.85 -1.29 -7.00
CA LEU A 8 6.00 -2.44 -6.72
C LEU A 8 6.82 -3.59 -6.14
N ASP A 9 7.98 -3.90 -6.72
CA ASP A 9 8.90 -4.92 -6.20
C ASP A 9 9.42 -4.56 -4.80
N GLY A 10 9.86 -3.31 -4.60
CA GLY A 10 10.24 -2.82 -3.28
C GLY A 10 9.07 -2.85 -2.28
N GLY A 11 7.88 -2.47 -2.73
CA GLY A 11 6.65 -2.49 -1.94
C GLY A 11 6.33 -3.88 -1.39
N TRP A 12 6.36 -4.90 -2.26
CA TRP A 12 6.19 -6.30 -1.85
C TRP A 12 7.27 -6.73 -0.86
N LYS A 13 8.56 -6.51 -1.16
CA LYS A 13 9.65 -6.94 -0.28
C LYS A 13 9.56 -6.35 1.13
N TRP A 14 9.22 -5.07 1.22
CA TRP A 14 9.11 -4.38 2.51
C TRP A 14 7.86 -4.80 3.29
N TRP A 15 6.75 -5.02 2.58
CA TRP A 15 5.53 -5.57 3.16
C TRP A 15 5.76 -6.99 3.68
N GLU A 16 6.29 -7.89 2.84
CA GLU A 16 6.59 -9.28 3.20
C GLU A 16 7.53 -9.38 4.39
N ALA A 17 8.60 -8.58 4.43
CA ALA A 17 9.55 -8.58 5.55
C ALA A 17 8.87 -8.21 6.88
N ALA A 18 7.98 -7.22 6.89
CA ALA A 18 7.25 -6.85 8.11
C ALA A 18 6.23 -7.93 8.53
N ILE A 19 5.57 -8.57 7.55
CA ILE A 19 4.66 -9.70 7.83
C ILE A 19 5.44 -10.91 8.39
N GLU A 20 6.60 -11.25 7.84
CA GLU A 20 7.46 -12.33 8.31
C GLU A 20 7.90 -12.08 9.76
N GLU A 21 8.39 -10.89 10.09
CA GLU A 21 8.77 -10.53 11.46
C GLU A 21 7.61 -10.69 12.45
N ALA A 22 6.38 -10.35 12.04
CA ALA A 22 5.21 -10.50 12.89
C ALA A 22 4.78 -11.97 13.04
N GLN A 23 4.77 -12.74 11.95
CA GLN A 23 4.39 -14.16 11.96
C GLN A 23 5.38 -15.03 12.74
N GLU A 24 6.66 -14.67 12.72
CA GLU A 24 7.70 -15.34 13.50
C GLU A 24 7.80 -14.81 14.94
N GLY A 25 6.89 -13.91 15.34
CA GLY A 25 6.79 -13.39 16.71
C GLY A 25 7.94 -12.46 17.12
N ARG A 26 8.74 -11.98 16.17
CA ARG A 26 9.86 -11.05 16.41
C ARG A 26 9.39 -9.61 16.48
N TRP A 27 8.33 -9.27 15.76
CA TRP A 27 7.60 -8.01 15.91
C TRP A 27 6.21 -8.26 16.49
N VAL A 28 6.05 -7.99 17.79
CA VAL A 28 4.76 -8.03 18.46
C VAL A 28 4.15 -6.63 18.47
N ARG A 29 3.06 -6.47 17.73
CA ARG A 29 2.40 -5.17 17.60
C ARG A 29 1.85 -4.69 18.93
N ASP A 30 2.05 -3.41 19.23
CA ASP A 30 1.45 -2.77 20.39
C ASP A 30 -0.03 -2.38 20.13
N ALA A 31 -0.68 -1.74 21.12
CA ALA A 31 -2.08 -1.33 20.98
C ALA A 31 -2.30 -0.26 19.90
N VAL A 32 -1.31 0.61 19.69
CA VAL A 32 -1.36 1.69 18.70
C VAL A 32 -1.19 1.11 17.30
N GLU A 33 -0.18 0.26 17.10
CA GLU A 33 0.08 -0.42 15.82
C GLU A 33 -1.13 -1.25 15.38
N ARG A 34 -1.74 -2.02 16.31
CA ARG A 34 -2.97 -2.77 16.01
C ARG A 34 -4.13 -1.87 15.60
N GLN A 35 -4.33 -0.74 16.32
CA GLN A 35 -5.40 0.17 15.98
C GLN A 35 -5.18 0.84 14.62
N VAL A 36 -3.96 1.25 14.32
CA VAL A 36 -3.63 1.88 13.04
C VAL A 36 -3.85 0.91 11.88
N ILE A 37 -3.49 -0.36 12.01
CA ILE A 37 -3.75 -1.36 10.96
C ILE A 37 -5.25 -1.50 10.68
N ARG A 38 -6.07 -1.54 11.74
CA ARG A 38 -7.54 -1.54 11.60
C ARG A 38 -8.05 -0.28 10.91
N ASP A 39 -7.54 0.88 11.31
CA ASP A 39 -7.97 2.17 10.75
C ASP A 39 -7.57 2.30 9.27
N VAL A 40 -6.38 1.82 8.89
CA VAL A 40 -5.93 1.76 7.49
C VAL A 40 -6.88 0.88 6.68
N GLY A 41 -7.15 -0.35 7.14
CA GLY A 41 -8.08 -1.27 6.46
C GLY A 41 -9.49 -0.69 6.35
N ALA A 42 -10.02 -0.08 7.41
CA ALA A 42 -11.34 0.55 7.40
C ALA A 42 -11.44 1.76 6.45
N ALA A 43 -10.36 2.52 6.31
CA ALA A 43 -10.30 3.68 5.42
C ALA A 43 -10.19 3.29 3.93
N THR A 44 -9.79 2.05 3.63
CA THR A 44 -9.51 1.60 2.25
C THR A 44 -10.51 0.56 1.74
N ASN A 45 -11.11 -0.26 2.61
CA ASN A 45 -12.15 -1.26 2.29
C ASN A 45 -13.42 -0.71 1.55
N PRO A 46 -13.90 0.52 1.78
CA PRO A 46 -15.04 1.07 1.03
C PRO A 46 -14.76 1.29 -0.47
N LEU A 47 -13.52 1.12 -0.94
CA LEU A 47 -13.11 1.59 -2.25
C LEU A 47 -13.56 0.68 -3.40
N HIS A 48 -13.74 -0.63 -3.23
CA HIS A 48 -13.97 -1.57 -4.36
C HIS A 48 -15.40 -2.12 -4.47
N GLY A 49 -16.28 -1.85 -3.49
CA GLY A 49 -17.70 -2.21 -3.53
C GLY A 49 -17.96 -3.72 -3.61
N GLY A 50 -17.03 -4.53 -3.10
CA GLY A 50 -17.09 -6.00 -3.15
C GLY A 50 -16.70 -6.63 -4.48
N ARG A 51 -16.22 -5.85 -5.46
CA ARG A 51 -15.60 -6.39 -6.69
C ARG A 51 -14.13 -6.70 -6.45
N THR A 52 -13.60 -7.69 -7.18
CA THR A 52 -12.17 -7.99 -7.21
C THR A 52 -11.47 -7.17 -8.28
N ALA A 53 -10.27 -6.67 -7.98
CA ALA A 53 -9.40 -6.07 -8.98
C ALA A 53 -9.06 -7.06 -10.13
N PRO A 54 -8.73 -6.57 -11.34
CA PRO A 54 -8.65 -5.16 -11.73
C PRO A 54 -10.02 -4.55 -12.08
N PHE A 55 -10.18 -3.24 -11.87
CA PHE A 55 -11.45 -2.53 -12.04
C PHE A 55 -11.62 -1.91 -13.44
N THR A 56 -11.36 -2.69 -14.48
CA THR A 56 -11.25 -2.21 -15.88
C THR A 56 -12.51 -1.53 -16.43
N GLU A 57 -13.67 -1.77 -15.82
CA GLU A 57 -14.95 -1.14 -16.18
C GLU A 57 -15.11 0.28 -15.63
N ASP A 58 -14.29 0.66 -14.64
CA ASP A 58 -14.37 1.97 -14.02
C ASP A 58 -13.53 3.01 -14.77
N SER A 59 -13.95 4.28 -14.70
CA SER A 59 -13.16 5.37 -15.29
C SER A 59 -11.79 5.51 -14.64
N TRP A 60 -10.80 6.01 -15.40
CA TRP A 60 -9.45 6.27 -14.90
C TRP A 60 -9.40 7.11 -13.63
N HIS A 61 -10.24 8.15 -13.53
CA HIS A 61 -10.33 9.00 -12.35
C HIS A 61 -10.69 8.22 -11.09
N VAL A 62 -11.60 7.25 -11.22
CA VAL A 62 -12.03 6.42 -10.10
C VAL A 62 -10.92 5.43 -9.72
N ARG A 63 -10.38 4.70 -10.69
CA ARG A 63 -9.32 3.70 -10.46
C ARG A 63 -8.09 4.31 -9.79
N ILE A 64 -7.55 5.38 -10.39
CA ILE A 64 -6.38 6.08 -9.86
C ILE A 64 -6.71 6.78 -8.53
N GLY A 65 -7.92 7.33 -8.39
CA GLY A 65 -8.36 7.97 -7.14
C GLY A 65 -8.34 7.01 -5.95
N ARG A 66 -8.73 5.74 -6.15
CA ARG A 66 -8.64 4.71 -5.12
C ARG A 66 -7.20 4.42 -4.71
N ILE A 67 -6.32 4.22 -5.69
CA ILE A 67 -4.88 3.98 -5.45
C ILE A 67 -4.28 5.16 -4.69
N ALA A 68 -4.52 6.39 -5.15
CA ALA A 68 -4.01 7.61 -4.53
C ALA A 68 -4.53 7.82 -3.09
N ASN A 69 -5.75 7.35 -2.77
CA ASN A 69 -6.30 7.48 -1.42
C ASN A 69 -5.44 6.75 -0.37
N TRP A 70 -4.81 5.62 -0.75
CA TRP A 70 -3.88 4.91 0.13
C TRP A 70 -2.72 5.78 0.57
N ALA A 71 -2.12 6.58 -0.33
CA ALA A 71 -1.03 7.48 0.05
C ALA A 71 -1.46 8.48 1.13
N GLY A 72 -2.66 9.04 1.02
CA GLY A 72 -3.24 9.93 2.03
C GLY A 72 -3.39 9.24 3.38
N VAL A 73 -4.06 8.08 3.40
CA VAL A 73 -4.30 7.27 4.61
C VAL A 73 -2.98 6.89 5.30
N LEU A 74 -2.00 6.41 4.53
CA LEU A 74 -0.70 5.98 5.06
C LEU A 74 0.14 7.13 5.58
N ARG A 75 0.07 8.32 4.94
CA ARG A 75 0.71 9.53 5.48
C ARG A 75 0.09 9.97 6.81
N LEU A 76 -1.23 9.82 6.98
CA LEU A 76 -1.88 10.08 8.26
C LEU A 76 -1.48 9.05 9.32
N ALA A 77 -1.51 7.76 8.99
CA ALA A 77 -1.09 6.67 9.87
C ALA A 77 0.37 6.83 10.34
N ALA A 78 1.28 7.11 9.41
CA ALA A 78 2.69 7.37 9.71
C ALA A 78 2.84 8.53 10.71
N ARG A 79 2.14 9.64 10.47
CA ARG A 79 2.19 10.82 11.35
C ARG A 79 1.58 10.57 12.73
N SER A 80 0.49 9.81 12.83
CA SER A 80 -0.16 9.55 14.11
C SER A 80 0.66 8.63 15.02
N GLY A 81 1.40 7.68 14.45
CA GLY A 81 2.29 6.80 15.22
C GLY A 81 3.76 7.22 15.27
N GLY A 82 4.13 8.34 14.65
CA GLY A 82 5.51 8.84 14.65
C GLY A 82 6.47 8.04 13.75
N TRP A 83 5.96 7.28 12.78
CA TRP A 83 6.75 6.54 11.81
C TRP A 83 7.16 7.42 10.62
N VAL A 84 8.37 7.20 10.10
CA VAL A 84 8.90 7.96 8.98
C VAL A 84 8.86 7.10 7.73
N LEU A 85 7.96 7.42 6.79
CA LEU A 85 7.85 6.70 5.51
C LEU A 85 9.17 6.83 4.73
N GLN A 86 9.66 5.68 4.25
CA GLN A 86 10.92 5.58 3.53
C GLN A 86 10.68 5.23 2.05
N PRO A 87 11.54 5.72 1.14
CA PRO A 87 11.51 5.26 -0.24
C PRO A 87 12.01 3.81 -0.30
N VAL A 88 11.24 2.93 -0.94
CA VAL A 88 11.49 1.47 -0.97
C VAL A 88 12.16 0.99 -2.25
N ALA A 89 11.98 1.71 -3.36
CA ALA A 89 12.43 1.25 -4.66
C ALA A 89 13.96 1.13 -4.74
N GLY A 90 14.44 -0.03 -5.18
CA GLY A 90 15.86 -0.37 -5.22
C GLY A 90 16.52 -0.50 -3.84
N ARG A 91 15.75 -0.57 -2.74
CA ARG A 91 16.27 -0.71 -1.38
C ARG A 91 15.83 -2.01 -0.74
N ILE A 92 16.72 -2.56 0.07
CA ILE A 92 16.44 -3.74 0.90
C ILE A 92 15.75 -3.27 2.18
N PRO A 93 14.67 -3.93 2.63
CA PRO A 93 14.03 -3.59 3.90
C PRO A 93 15.03 -3.74 5.06
N PRO A 94 15.04 -2.80 6.02
CA PRO A 94 15.76 -2.96 7.28
C PRO A 94 15.38 -4.26 8.01
N ASN A 95 16.34 -4.84 8.74
CA ASN A 95 16.10 -5.92 9.68
C ASN A 95 16.55 -5.45 11.09
N PRO A 96 15.66 -5.41 12.09
CA PRO A 96 14.27 -5.89 12.05
C PRO A 96 13.35 -4.95 11.27
N ALA A 97 12.31 -5.52 10.65
CA ALA A 97 11.22 -4.79 9.98
C ALA A 97 10.00 -4.69 10.92
N GLY A 98 9.33 -3.55 10.90
CA GLY A 98 8.10 -3.33 11.69
C GLY A 98 7.14 -2.38 11.01
N MET A 99 6.45 -1.55 11.80
CA MET A 99 5.41 -0.67 11.28
C MET A 99 5.92 0.34 10.24
N THR A 100 7.13 0.86 10.41
CA THR A 100 7.73 1.78 9.43
C THR A 100 7.91 1.11 8.08
N GLU A 101 8.44 -0.12 8.07
CA GLU A 101 8.71 -0.88 6.85
C GLU A 101 7.40 -1.30 6.18
N LEU A 102 6.43 -1.77 6.96
CA LEU A 102 5.10 -2.12 6.49
C LEU A 102 4.42 -0.93 5.79
N LEU A 103 4.33 0.22 6.48
CA LEU A 103 3.69 1.41 5.92
C LEU A 103 4.45 1.96 4.71
N SER A 104 5.78 1.90 4.71
CA SER A 104 6.60 2.36 3.58
C SER A 104 6.39 1.50 2.34
N GLY A 105 6.30 0.18 2.50
CA GLY A 105 6.04 -0.75 1.40
C GLY A 105 4.70 -0.47 0.72
N ILE A 106 3.64 -0.28 1.50
CA ILE A 106 2.30 0.03 0.97
C ILE A 106 2.29 1.44 0.36
N TYR A 107 2.93 2.41 1.02
CA TYR A 107 2.91 3.81 0.61
C TYR A 107 3.53 4.01 -0.76
N ALA A 108 4.58 3.25 -1.11
CA ALA A 108 5.24 3.35 -2.41
C ALA A 108 4.28 3.11 -3.59
N VAL A 109 3.32 2.19 -3.44
CA VAL A 109 2.30 1.91 -4.46
C VAL A 109 1.21 2.98 -4.44
N GLY A 110 0.77 3.42 -3.25
CA GLY A 110 -0.20 4.52 -3.13
C GLY A 110 0.31 5.84 -3.71
N GLU A 111 1.58 6.19 -3.47
CA GLU A 111 2.23 7.42 -3.96
C GLU A 111 2.30 7.44 -5.50
N GLN A 112 2.50 6.29 -6.13
CA GLN A 112 2.41 6.17 -7.58
C GLN A 112 1.03 6.58 -8.10
N GLY A 113 -0.04 6.27 -7.37
CA GLY A 113 -1.40 6.73 -7.67
C GLY A 113 -1.53 8.25 -7.75
N GLU A 114 -0.89 8.98 -6.83
CA GLU A 114 -0.88 10.45 -6.87
C GLU A 114 -0.15 10.97 -8.11
N ILE A 115 0.97 10.34 -8.49
CA ILE A 115 1.74 10.70 -9.69
C ILE A 115 0.91 10.48 -10.95
N TRP A 116 0.25 9.32 -11.07
CA TRP A 116 -0.64 9.03 -12.20
C TRP A 116 -1.84 9.98 -12.24
N MET A 117 -2.38 10.40 -11.08
CA MET A 117 -3.46 11.39 -11.05
C MET A 117 -3.00 12.73 -11.61
N GLN A 118 -1.80 13.19 -11.24
CA GLN A 118 -1.23 14.43 -11.80
C GLN A 118 -0.99 14.34 -13.32
N GLN A 119 -0.61 13.16 -13.83
CA GLN A 119 -0.46 12.91 -15.26
C GLN A 119 -1.82 12.88 -15.99
N LEU A 120 -2.82 12.20 -15.41
CA LEU A 120 -4.18 12.14 -15.94
C LEU A 120 -4.80 13.53 -16.07
N LEU A 121 -4.62 14.40 -15.07
CA LEU A 121 -5.09 15.78 -15.10
C LEU A 121 -4.41 16.63 -16.20
N LYS A 122 -3.25 16.19 -16.71
CA LYS A 122 -2.56 16.80 -17.87
C LYS A 122 -2.95 16.15 -19.21
N GLY A 123 -3.83 15.16 -19.19
CA GLY A 123 -4.28 14.43 -20.38
C GLY A 123 -3.41 13.23 -20.75
N GLU A 124 -2.47 12.83 -19.90
CA GLU A 124 -1.65 11.63 -20.10
C GLU A 124 -2.39 10.41 -19.54
N LEU A 125 -2.60 9.38 -20.36
CA LEU A 125 -3.23 8.15 -19.90
C LEU A 125 -2.22 7.29 -19.11
N PRO A 126 -2.60 6.75 -17.94
CA PRO A 126 -1.74 5.84 -17.21
C PRO A 126 -1.61 4.51 -17.97
N PRO A 127 -0.50 3.79 -17.77
CA PRO A 127 -0.34 2.44 -18.29
C PRO A 127 -1.29 1.45 -17.58
N GLU A 128 -2.19 0.82 -18.35
CA GLU A 128 -3.22 -0.10 -17.84
C GLU A 128 -2.66 -1.27 -17.03
N ASP A 129 -1.55 -1.86 -17.48
CA ASP A 129 -0.95 -3.01 -16.80
C ASP A 129 -0.37 -2.63 -15.43
N GLU A 130 0.16 -1.42 -15.29
CA GLU A 130 0.66 -0.91 -14.03
C GLU A 130 -0.49 -0.61 -13.05
N ILE A 131 -1.57 -0.01 -13.54
CA ILE A 131 -2.77 0.25 -12.74
C ILE A 131 -3.36 -1.07 -12.22
N ALA A 132 -3.51 -2.07 -13.09
CA ALA A 132 -4.04 -3.39 -12.70
C ALA A 132 -3.16 -4.07 -11.62
N LYS A 133 -1.83 -3.95 -11.73
CA LYS A 133 -0.89 -4.46 -10.72
C LYS A 133 -1.01 -3.73 -9.38
N ALA A 134 -1.15 -2.40 -9.40
CA ALA A 134 -1.36 -1.60 -8.20
C ALA A 134 -2.70 -1.96 -7.52
N GLU A 135 -3.78 -2.12 -8.30
CA GLU A 135 -5.08 -2.59 -7.79
C GLU A 135 -4.96 -3.99 -7.18
N GLY A 136 -4.22 -4.91 -7.81
CA GLY A 136 -3.96 -6.24 -7.25
C GLY A 136 -3.19 -6.20 -5.92
N PHE A 137 -2.17 -5.36 -5.81
CA PHE A 137 -1.38 -5.18 -4.58
C PHE A 137 -2.20 -4.58 -3.43
N LEU A 138 -3.06 -3.61 -3.73
CA LEU A 138 -3.80 -2.88 -2.70
C LEU A 138 -5.13 -3.54 -2.31
N THR A 139 -5.85 -4.14 -3.28
CA THR A 139 -7.26 -4.53 -3.11
C THR A 139 -7.61 -5.92 -3.69
N GLY A 140 -6.61 -6.74 -4.02
CA GLY A 140 -6.82 -8.11 -4.49
C GLY A 140 -7.01 -9.13 -3.35
N PRO A 141 -7.39 -10.38 -3.65
CA PRO A 141 -7.27 -11.47 -2.68
C PRO A 141 -5.81 -11.70 -2.26
N GLY A 142 -5.54 -11.79 -0.96
CA GLY A 142 -4.19 -11.89 -0.40
C GLY A 142 -3.40 -10.59 -0.46
N SER A 143 -4.09 -9.45 -0.64
CA SER A 143 -3.47 -8.13 -0.77
C SER A 143 -3.35 -7.40 0.56
N VAL A 144 -2.95 -6.13 0.51
CA VAL A 144 -2.91 -5.25 1.69
C VAL A 144 -4.29 -5.03 2.32
N GLU A 145 -5.41 -5.22 1.62
CA GLU A 145 -6.73 -5.17 2.30
C GLU A 145 -6.94 -6.33 3.27
N ASP A 146 -6.31 -7.47 3.02
CA ASP A 146 -6.32 -8.63 3.90
C ASP A 146 -5.30 -8.49 5.05
N LEU A 147 -4.73 -7.29 5.26
CA LEU A 147 -3.64 -7.03 6.22
C LEU A 147 -3.93 -7.58 7.62
N GLU A 148 -5.17 -7.46 8.11
CA GLU A 148 -5.56 -8.01 9.42
C GLU A 148 -5.42 -9.54 9.51
N LEU A 149 -5.64 -10.26 8.40
CA LEU A 149 -5.58 -11.73 8.36
C LEU A 149 -4.15 -12.26 8.47
N PHE A 150 -3.15 -11.43 8.17
CA PHE A 150 -1.74 -11.84 8.19
C PHE A 150 -1.10 -11.76 9.58
N PHE A 151 -1.77 -11.12 10.54
CA PHE A 151 -1.27 -11.01 11.89
C PHE A 151 -2.02 -11.92 12.85
N TYR A 152 -1.31 -12.91 13.40
CA TYR A 152 -1.83 -13.80 14.42
C TYR A 152 -1.74 -13.10 15.79
N ASP A 153 -2.80 -12.38 16.17
CA ASP A 153 -2.97 -11.88 17.54
C ASP A 153 -3.52 -12.96 18.48
#